data_AF-A0A1H6F0Q9-F1
#
_entry.id   AF-A0A1H6F0Q9-F1
#
_cell.length_a   1.000
_cell.length_b   1.000
_cell.length_c   1.000
_cell.angle_alpha   90.00
_cell.angle_beta   90.00
_cell.angle_gamma   90.00
#
_symmetry.space_group_name_H-M   'P 1'
#
loop_
_entity.id
_entity.type
_entity.pdbx_description
1 polymer ?
#
loop_
_entity_poly.entity_id
_entity_poly.type
_entity_poly.pdbx_seq_one_letter_code
_entity_poly.pdbx_strand_id
1 'polypeptide(L)'
;MPLPIGGLTVPDAIEAWAGRYLDAAVRGVRSPEVADKIALHLARFRDHFHAAHGHDRLSAVIQREVVAWRNHLTADPAAGGLGLAPATVNTHLASLSGFTTWVCTHDPAALPHGNPCAKVGDLPLPPLEPRALNPGQVRTLKNVLDRLPRFHQHKGRRRSGAGELHGHARPLRDRAIVHTLLGTGLRREDLVNLDLDQIVPNTPEALRAAKKAKISGVRGKGRTSRTVFLGADGRTRPVRLSRARAPG
;
A
#
# COMPACT_ATOMS: atom_id res chain seq x y z
N MET A 1 20.08 2.63 27.40
CA MET A 1 19.77 3.44 28.60
C MET A 1 18.26 3.41 28.80
N PRO A 2 17.73 2.64 29.78
CA PRO A 2 16.32 2.74 30.12
C PRO A 2 16.11 4.09 30.85
N LEU A 3 15.22 4.92 30.32
CA LEU A 3 14.84 6.18 30.96
C LEU A 3 14.09 5.88 32.28
N PRO A 4 14.27 6.71 33.32
CA PRO A 4 13.62 6.50 34.60
C PRO A 4 12.10 6.63 34.45
N ILE A 5 11.37 5.63 34.94
CA ILE A 5 9.92 5.65 35.13
C ILE A 5 9.67 6.55 36.34
N GLY A 6 9.60 7.85 36.09
CA GLY A 6 9.31 8.89 37.06
C GLY A 6 8.53 9.99 36.33
N GLY A 7 7.31 10.25 36.81
CA GLY A 7 6.29 11.06 36.15
C GLY A 7 6.87 12.33 35.55
N LEU A 8 6.55 12.54 34.28
CA LEU A 8 6.94 13.75 33.59
C LEU A 8 6.19 14.89 34.31
N THR A 9 6.89 15.79 34.98
CA THR A 9 6.27 16.96 35.63
C THR A 9 5.77 17.93 34.57
N VAL A 10 4.64 17.57 33.96
CA VAL A 10 3.93 18.31 32.92
C VAL A 10 2.59 18.70 33.53
N PRO A 11 2.17 19.96 33.37
CA PRO A 11 0.82 20.35 33.74
C PRO A 11 -0.22 19.39 33.14
N ASP A 12 -1.28 19.09 33.90
CA ASP A 12 -2.42 18.32 33.39
C ASP A 12 -3.22 19.15 32.38
N ALA A 13 -2.67 19.24 31.17
CA ALA A 13 -3.16 20.07 30.07
C ALA A 13 -2.77 19.41 28.74
N ILE A 14 -3.73 19.28 27.83
CA ILE A 14 -3.53 18.69 26.49
C ILE A 14 -2.42 19.46 25.75
N GLU A 15 -2.40 20.80 25.85
CA GLU A 15 -1.38 21.62 25.19
C GLU A 15 0.04 21.31 25.67
N ALA A 16 0.24 21.25 27.00
CA ALA A 16 1.54 21.00 27.60
C ALA A 16 2.07 19.61 27.21
N TRP A 17 1.20 18.60 27.24
CA TRP A 17 1.54 17.25 26.83
C TRP A 17 1.79 17.13 25.32
N ALA A 18 0.98 17.78 24.49
CA ALA A 18 1.14 17.80 23.04
C ALA A 18 2.47 18.44 22.63
N GLY A 19 2.84 19.57 23.26
CA GLY A 19 4.14 20.22 23.03
C GLY A 19 5.30 19.27 23.33
N ARG A 20 5.26 18.61 24.49
CA ARG A 20 6.29 17.63 24.88
C ARG A 20 6.38 16.43 23.93
N TYR A 21 5.23 15.90 23.51
CA TYR A 21 5.19 14.82 22.52
C TYR A 21 5.81 15.26 21.17
N LEU A 22 5.48 16.46 20.71
CA LEU A 22 6.02 16.99 19.47
C LEU A 22 7.55 17.13 19.55
N ASP A 23 8.09 17.65 20.65
CA ASP A 23 9.52 17.80 20.84
C ASP A 23 10.25 16.47 21.00
N ALA A 24 9.68 15.53 21.75
CA ALA A 24 10.36 14.28 22.09
C ALA A 24 10.25 13.20 21.00
N ALA A 25 9.17 13.18 20.22
CA ALA A 25 8.84 12.05 19.34
C ALA A 25 8.56 12.41 17.88
N VAL A 26 8.35 13.69 17.56
CA VAL A 26 7.93 14.10 16.21
C VAL A 26 8.98 14.98 15.52
N ARG A 27 9.37 16.09 16.14
CA ARG A 27 10.37 17.02 15.62
C ARG A 27 11.74 16.34 15.55
N GLY A 28 12.46 16.54 14.44
CA GLY A 28 13.75 15.90 14.17
C GLY A 28 13.67 14.44 13.68
N VAL A 29 12.55 13.75 13.87
CA VAL A 29 12.32 12.39 13.35
C VAL A 29 11.48 12.40 12.07
N ARG A 30 10.47 13.28 12.01
CA ARG A 30 9.59 13.46 10.84
C ARG A 30 9.96 14.74 10.08
N SER A 31 9.48 14.85 8.84
CA SER A 31 9.64 16.09 8.08
C SER A 31 8.87 17.24 8.75
N PRO A 32 9.30 18.50 8.57
CA PRO A 32 8.64 19.67 9.16
C PRO A 32 7.15 19.72 8.84
N GLU A 33 6.78 19.43 7.59
CA GLU A 33 5.39 19.49 7.12
C GLU A 33 4.50 18.47 7.85
N VAL A 34 5.05 17.29 8.16
CA VAL A 34 4.33 16.26 8.92
C VAL A 34 4.22 16.67 10.39
N ALA A 35 5.26 17.26 10.98
CA ALA A 35 5.24 17.74 12.35
C ALA A 35 4.19 18.85 12.54
N ASP A 36 4.15 19.83 11.63
CA ASP A 36 3.17 20.93 11.65
C ASP A 36 1.75 20.41 11.48
N LYS A 37 1.56 19.40 10.62
CA LYS A 37 0.27 18.74 10.44
C LYS A 37 -0.19 18.03 11.71
N ILE A 38 0.69 17.30 12.40
CA ILE A 38 0.37 16.64 13.68
C ILE A 38 0.02 17.70 14.73
N ALA A 39 0.81 18.77 14.84
CA ALA A 39 0.55 19.86 15.77
C ALA A 39 -0.83 20.51 15.53
N LEU A 40 -1.19 20.77 14.27
CA LEU A 40 -2.51 21.28 13.89
C LEU A 40 -3.64 20.35 14.34
N HIS A 41 -3.49 19.04 14.14
CA HIS A 41 -4.52 18.08 14.54
C HIS A 41 -4.72 18.04 16.06
N LEU A 42 -3.62 18.07 16.83
CA LEU A 42 -3.67 18.08 18.30
C LEU A 42 -4.26 19.40 18.83
N ALA A 43 -3.91 20.53 18.23
CA ALA A 43 -4.50 21.83 18.57
C ALA A 43 -6.02 21.83 18.32
N ARG A 44 -6.49 21.31 17.18
CA ARG A 44 -7.93 21.17 16.89
C ARG A 44 -8.67 20.29 17.90
N PHE A 45 -8.02 19.23 18.39
CA PHE A 45 -8.63 18.40 19.44
C PHE A 45 -8.73 19.17 20.76
N ARG A 46 -7.65 19.85 21.18
CA ARG A 46 -7.64 20.71 22.36
C ARG A 46 -8.73 21.77 22.29
N ASP A 47 -8.84 22.48 21.16
CA ASP A 47 -9.80 23.56 20.99
C ASP A 47 -11.25 23.05 21.08
N HIS A 48 -11.53 21.90 20.46
CA HIS A 48 -12.83 21.24 20.58
C HIS A 48 -13.14 20.83 22.03
N PHE A 49 -12.17 20.21 22.71
CA PHE A 49 -12.33 19.76 24.09
C PHE A 49 -12.53 20.94 25.05
N HIS A 50 -11.75 22.01 24.86
CA HIS A 50 -11.87 23.24 25.65
C HIS A 50 -13.21 23.94 25.41
N ALA A 51 -13.70 23.99 24.16
CA ALA A 51 -15.02 24.55 23.86
C ALA A 51 -16.16 23.76 24.53
N ALA A 52 -16.01 22.44 24.68
CA ALA A 52 -17.03 21.58 25.30
C ALA A 52 -17.01 21.63 26.84
N HIS A 53 -15.83 21.73 27.47
CA HIS A 53 -15.66 21.55 28.92
C HIS A 53 -15.14 22.79 29.66
N GLY A 54 -14.71 23.85 28.94
CA GLY A 54 -14.12 25.06 29.51
C GLY A 54 -12.70 24.89 30.05
N HIS A 55 -12.08 23.73 29.85
CA HIS A 55 -10.72 23.41 30.28
C HIS A 55 -10.07 22.42 29.30
N ASP A 56 -8.75 22.25 29.37
CA ASP A 56 -8.00 21.32 28.50
C ASP A 56 -7.29 20.20 29.27
N ARG A 57 -7.80 19.82 30.45
CA ARG A 57 -7.20 18.75 31.29
C ARG A 57 -7.10 17.43 30.53
N LEU A 58 -5.88 16.87 30.45
CA LEU A 58 -5.63 15.62 29.76
C LEU A 58 -6.22 14.43 30.52
N SER A 59 -6.15 14.46 31.86
CA SER A 59 -6.70 13.42 32.74
C SER A 59 -8.22 13.20 32.56
N ALA A 60 -8.93 14.23 32.10
CA ALA A 60 -10.37 14.19 31.82
C ALA A 60 -10.71 13.61 30.44
N VAL A 61 -9.72 13.37 29.57
CA VAL A 61 -9.95 12.84 28.23
C VAL A 61 -10.28 11.35 28.30
N ILE A 62 -11.51 11.01 27.93
CA ILE A 62 -11.99 9.63 27.83
C ILE A 62 -12.40 9.30 26.38
N GLN A 63 -12.64 8.02 26.11
CA GLN A 63 -13.02 7.54 24.77
C GLN A 63 -14.22 8.29 24.18
N ARG A 64 -15.21 8.65 25.01
CA ARG A 64 -16.41 9.38 24.57
C ARG A 64 -16.07 10.74 23.97
N GLU A 65 -15.06 11.41 24.48
CA GLU A 65 -14.61 12.73 24.01
C GLU A 65 -13.93 12.62 22.65
N VAL A 66 -13.17 11.55 22.42
CA VAL A 66 -12.60 11.25 21.10
C VAL A 66 -13.69 10.93 20.07
N VAL A 67 -14.74 10.20 20.47
CA VAL A 67 -15.89 9.91 19.60
C VAL A 67 -16.68 11.20 19.30
N ALA A 68 -16.91 12.06 20.29
CA ALA A 68 -17.57 13.34 20.10
C ALA A 68 -16.78 14.22 19.13
N TRP A 69 -15.45 14.31 19.30
CA TRP A 69 -14.58 15.03 18.39
C TRP A 69 -14.63 14.47 16.97
N ARG A 70 -14.53 13.14 16.80
CA ARG A 70 -14.66 12.48 15.49
C ARG A 70 -15.97 12.88 14.80
N ASN A 71 -17.08 12.86 15.53
CA ASN A 71 -18.38 13.21 15.00
C ASN A 71 -18.45 14.69 14.61
N HIS A 72 -17.85 15.58 15.41
CA HIS A 72 -17.74 17.02 15.09
C HIS A 72 -16.90 17.26 13.83
N LEU A 73 -15.78 16.54 13.65
CA LEU A 73 -14.96 16.64 12.44
C LEU A 73 -15.74 16.25 11.17
N THR A 74 -16.64 15.27 11.27
CA THR A 74 -17.48 14.82 10.15
C THR A 74 -18.76 15.63 9.94
N ALA A 75 -19.30 16.22 11.00
CA ALA A 75 -20.60 16.88 10.96
C ALA A 75 -20.56 18.08 10.00
N ASP A 76 -21.70 18.34 9.36
CA ASP A 76 -21.85 19.47 8.43
C ASP A 76 -21.51 20.80 9.14
N PRO A 77 -20.77 21.73 8.49
CA PRO A 77 -20.57 23.08 9.02
C PRO A 77 -21.87 23.79 9.45
N ALA A 78 -22.99 23.54 8.78
CA ALA A 78 -24.30 24.07 9.17
C ALA A 78 -24.81 23.53 10.52
N ALA A 79 -24.35 22.34 10.91
CA ALA A 79 -24.62 21.74 12.22
C ALA A 79 -23.50 22.04 13.25
N GLY A 80 -22.61 22.99 12.95
CA GLY A 80 -21.49 23.35 13.82
C GLY A 80 -20.31 22.36 13.78
N GLY A 81 -20.20 21.53 12.73
CA GLY A 81 -19.06 20.65 12.49
C GLY A 81 -18.02 21.24 11.52
N LEU A 82 -17.10 20.40 11.03
CA LEU A 82 -16.07 20.80 10.06
C LEU A 82 -16.27 20.21 8.65
N GLY A 83 -17.19 19.28 8.45
CA GLY A 83 -17.50 18.67 7.16
C GLY A 83 -16.31 17.99 6.48
N LEU A 84 -15.36 17.46 7.25
CA LEU A 84 -14.13 16.89 6.70
C LEU A 84 -14.37 15.51 6.06
N ALA A 85 -13.64 15.25 4.97
CA ALA A 85 -13.67 13.95 4.32
C ALA A 85 -13.18 12.81 5.27
N PRO A 86 -13.72 11.58 5.16
CA PRO A 86 -13.37 10.47 6.06
C PRO A 86 -11.86 10.18 6.19
N ALA A 87 -11.12 10.24 5.08
CA ALA A 87 -9.66 10.07 5.09
C ALA A 87 -8.93 11.15 5.90
N THR A 88 -9.41 12.39 5.83
CA THR A 88 -8.87 13.51 6.60
C THR A 88 -9.15 13.31 8.08
N VAL A 89 -10.36 12.88 8.45
CA VAL A 89 -10.73 12.57 9.84
C VAL A 89 -9.89 11.42 10.39
N ASN A 90 -9.70 10.34 9.64
CA ASN A 90 -8.84 9.23 10.06
C ASN A 90 -7.38 9.68 10.27
N THR A 91 -6.89 10.65 9.49
CA THR A 91 -5.56 11.23 9.72
C THR A 91 -5.47 12.03 11.03
N HIS A 92 -6.55 12.75 11.41
CA HIS A 92 -6.64 13.43 12.70
C HIS A 92 -6.62 12.40 13.85
N LEU A 93 -7.44 11.35 13.75
CA LEU A 93 -7.49 10.26 14.74
C LEU A 93 -6.15 9.54 14.86
N ALA A 94 -5.44 9.28 13.76
CA ALA A 94 -4.12 8.67 13.79
C ALA A 94 -3.09 9.55 14.52
N SER A 95 -3.16 10.87 14.34
CA SER A 95 -2.28 11.83 15.02
C SER A 95 -2.54 11.85 16.53
N LEU A 96 -3.83 11.87 16.92
CA LEU A 96 -4.23 11.80 18.32
C LEU A 96 -3.88 10.46 18.97
N SER A 97 -4.10 9.35 18.27
CA SER A 97 -3.77 8.00 18.74
C SER A 97 -2.26 7.82 18.96
N GLY A 98 -1.43 8.37 18.07
CA GLY A 98 0.03 8.40 18.27
C GLY A 98 0.43 9.16 19.52
N PHE A 99 -0.18 10.33 19.74
CA PHE A 99 0.01 11.14 20.94
C PHE A 99 -0.41 10.40 22.22
N THR A 100 -1.63 9.89 22.30
CA THR A 100 -2.13 9.24 23.53
C THR A 100 -1.40 7.93 23.84
N THR A 101 -0.98 7.19 22.81
CA THR A 101 -0.12 6.01 22.98
C THR A 101 1.24 6.39 23.57
N TRP A 102 1.84 7.47 23.06
CA TRP A 102 3.10 7.97 23.60
C TRP A 102 2.96 8.42 25.05
N VAL A 103 1.88 9.14 25.40
CA VAL A 103 1.59 9.55 26.78
C VAL A 103 1.46 8.32 27.67
N CYS A 104 0.60 7.34 27.34
CA CYS A 104 0.44 6.13 28.14
C CYS A 104 1.74 5.33 28.32
N THR A 105 2.69 5.44 27.39
CA THR A 105 3.98 4.75 27.48
C THR A 105 4.93 5.44 28.46
N HIS A 106 4.90 6.78 28.53
CA HIS A 106 5.85 7.55 29.33
C HIS A 106 5.28 7.94 30.71
N ASP A 107 3.97 8.17 30.80
CA ASP A 107 3.27 8.46 32.03
C ASP A 107 1.82 7.93 31.97
N PRO A 108 1.59 6.69 32.40
CA PRO A 108 0.25 6.13 32.47
C PRO A 108 -0.71 6.92 33.38
N ALA A 109 -0.20 7.65 34.38
CA ALA A 109 -1.03 8.40 35.32
C ALA A 109 -1.67 9.64 34.70
N ALA A 110 -1.08 10.17 33.62
CA ALA A 110 -1.64 11.30 32.86
C ALA A 110 -2.95 10.95 32.11
N LEU A 111 -3.19 9.66 31.84
CA LEU A 111 -4.41 9.13 31.26
C LEU A 111 -4.95 8.01 32.15
N PRO A 112 -5.62 8.33 33.28
CA PRO A 112 -5.98 7.36 34.32
C PRO A 112 -6.94 6.26 33.84
N HIS A 113 -7.67 6.51 32.75
CA HIS A 113 -8.59 5.57 32.13
C HIS A 113 -7.96 4.77 30.98
N GLY A 114 -6.64 4.87 30.80
CA GLY A 114 -5.89 4.28 29.69
C GLY A 114 -6.04 5.08 28.40
N ASN A 115 -5.60 4.51 27.27
CA ASN A 115 -5.60 5.21 25.99
C ASN A 115 -7.04 5.42 25.46
N PRO A 116 -7.53 6.68 25.36
CA PRO A 116 -8.90 6.98 24.94
C PRO A 116 -9.16 6.65 23.46
N CYS A 117 -8.12 6.50 22.63
CA CYS A 117 -8.22 6.15 21.22
C CYS A 117 -8.28 4.65 20.95
N ALA A 118 -7.97 3.78 21.93
CA ALA A 118 -7.73 2.35 21.70
C ALA A 118 -8.92 1.58 21.08
N LYS A 119 -10.15 2.06 21.30
CA LYS A 119 -11.39 1.44 20.80
C LYS A 119 -12.17 2.36 19.84
N VAL A 120 -11.55 3.43 19.36
CA VAL A 120 -12.17 4.35 18.40
C VAL A 120 -11.87 3.85 17.00
N GLY A 121 -12.88 3.31 16.33
CA GLY A 121 -12.74 2.82 14.97
C GLY A 121 -12.63 3.95 13.95
N ASP A 122 -11.81 3.72 12.92
CA ASP A 122 -11.70 4.55 11.74
C ASP A 122 -13.02 4.63 10.97
N LEU A 123 -13.22 5.74 10.25
CA LEU A 123 -14.33 5.88 9.33
C LEU A 123 -14.09 5.06 8.06
N PRO A 124 -15.15 4.45 7.49
CA PRO A 124 -15.03 3.68 6.26
C PRO A 124 -14.57 4.59 5.12
N LEU A 125 -13.52 4.15 4.41
CA LEU A 125 -13.04 4.83 3.23
C LEU A 125 -13.82 4.34 1.99
N PRO A 126 -14.06 5.22 1.00
CA PRO A 126 -14.55 4.75 -0.29
C PRO A 126 -13.55 3.74 -0.88
N PRO A 127 -14.04 2.77 -1.68
CA PRO A 127 -13.16 1.83 -2.35
C PRO A 127 -12.12 2.57 -3.20
N LEU A 128 -10.87 2.10 -3.15
CA LEU A 128 -9.80 2.66 -3.98
C LEU A 128 -10.18 2.49 -5.45
N GLU A 129 -10.27 3.60 -6.18
CA GLU A 129 -10.45 3.58 -7.63
C GLU A 129 -9.23 2.96 -8.32
N PRO A 130 -9.36 1.80 -9.01
CA PRO A 130 -8.24 1.16 -9.68
C PRO A 130 -7.75 2.04 -10.83
N ARG A 131 -6.51 2.56 -10.72
CA ARG A 131 -5.88 3.29 -11.82
C ARG A 131 -5.32 2.30 -12.84
N ALA A 132 -6.09 2.02 -13.89
CA ALA A 132 -5.63 1.23 -15.01
C ALA A 132 -4.48 1.94 -15.76
N LEU A 133 -3.58 1.16 -16.36
CA LEU A 133 -2.55 1.70 -17.24
C LEU A 133 -3.19 2.25 -18.51
N ASN A 134 -2.88 3.50 -18.86
CA ASN A 134 -3.31 4.07 -20.14
C ASN A 134 -2.48 3.48 -21.31
N PRO A 135 -2.93 3.61 -22.57
CA PRO A 135 -2.23 3.04 -23.72
C PRO A 135 -0.77 3.51 -23.89
N GLY A 136 -0.47 4.75 -23.51
CA GLY A 136 0.89 5.29 -23.50
C GLY A 136 1.78 4.61 -22.46
N GLN A 137 1.27 4.41 -21.25
CA GLN A 137 1.97 3.68 -20.18
C GLN A 137 2.21 2.22 -20.55
N VAL A 138 1.24 1.56 -21.19
CA VAL A 138 1.42 0.19 -21.71
C VAL A 138 2.55 0.15 -22.74
N ARG A 139 2.64 1.14 -23.65
CA ARG A 139 3.73 1.24 -24.63
C ARG A 139 5.08 1.43 -23.94
N THR A 140 5.17 2.33 -22.96
CA THR A 140 6.40 2.56 -22.19
C THR A 140 6.84 1.30 -21.44
N LEU A 141 5.92 0.58 -20.80
CA LEU A 141 6.22 -0.67 -20.12
C LEU A 141 6.78 -1.72 -21.09
N LYS A 142 6.15 -1.91 -22.26
CA LYS A 142 6.66 -2.82 -23.31
C LYS A 142 8.07 -2.42 -23.77
N ASN A 143 8.33 -1.13 -23.99
CA ASN A 143 9.64 -0.62 -24.37
C ASN A 143 10.73 -0.93 -23.33
N VAL A 144 10.40 -0.84 -22.04
CA VAL A 144 11.33 -1.18 -20.95
C VAL A 144 11.61 -2.69 -20.93
N LEU A 145 10.56 -3.51 -21.06
CA LEU A 145 10.69 -4.98 -21.08
C LEU A 145 11.57 -5.44 -22.26
N ASP A 146 11.49 -4.75 -23.40
CA ASP A 146 12.35 -5.01 -24.55
C ASP A 146 13.83 -4.73 -24.31
N ARG A 147 14.13 -3.79 -23.41
CA ARG A 147 15.50 -3.42 -23.03
C ARG A 147 16.00 -4.18 -21.81
N LEU A 148 15.13 -4.94 -21.14
CA LEU A 148 15.43 -5.69 -19.92
C LEU A 148 16.63 -6.66 -20.07
N PRO A 149 16.81 -7.38 -21.21
CA PRO A 149 18.01 -8.17 -21.47
C PRO A 149 19.31 -7.37 -21.33
N ARG A 150 19.34 -6.13 -21.86
CA ARG A 150 20.52 -5.23 -21.79
C ARG A 150 20.77 -4.73 -20.38
N PHE A 151 19.71 -4.31 -19.68
CA PHE A 151 19.85 -3.84 -18.29
C PHE A 151 20.37 -4.93 -17.34
N HIS A 152 20.00 -6.20 -17.59
CA HIS A 152 20.48 -7.31 -16.79
C HIS A 152 21.98 -7.57 -16.98
N GLN A 153 22.51 -7.38 -18.19
CA GLN A 153 23.94 -7.47 -18.48
C GLN A 153 24.77 -6.41 -17.72
N HIS A 154 24.20 -5.22 -17.48
CA HIS A 154 24.88 -4.14 -16.75
C HIS A 154 24.97 -4.35 -15.23
N LYS A 155 24.11 -5.19 -14.63
CA LYS A 155 24.05 -5.39 -13.16
C LYS A 155 24.59 -6.73 -12.66
N GLY A 156 24.95 -7.67 -13.56
CA GLY A 156 25.38 -9.03 -13.22
C GLY A 156 26.89 -9.23 -13.34
N ARG A 157 27.50 -9.81 -12.29
CA ARG A 157 28.91 -10.21 -12.20
C ARG A 157 29.37 -11.04 -13.40
N ARG A 158 30.58 -10.72 -13.87
CA ARG A 158 31.36 -11.30 -14.98
C ARG A 158 30.84 -10.91 -16.37
N ARG A 159 31.62 -10.04 -17.03
CA ARG A 159 31.85 -10.07 -18.49
C ARG A 159 32.39 -11.47 -18.87
N SER A 160 31.57 -12.51 -18.74
CA SER A 160 31.82 -13.78 -19.39
C SER A 160 31.36 -13.56 -20.83
N GLY A 161 32.32 -13.52 -21.74
CA GLY A 161 32.20 -12.96 -23.08
C GLY A 161 30.97 -13.43 -23.86
N ALA A 162 30.43 -12.51 -24.67
CA ALA A 162 29.64 -12.75 -25.87
C ALA A 162 28.78 -14.04 -25.90
N GLY A 163 28.13 -14.38 -24.79
CA GLY A 163 27.28 -15.56 -24.67
C GLY A 163 25.84 -15.16 -24.88
N GLU A 164 25.18 -15.76 -25.86
CA GLU A 164 23.75 -15.63 -26.06
C GLU A 164 23.02 -15.87 -24.72
N LEU A 165 22.09 -14.98 -24.38
CA LEU A 165 21.27 -15.15 -23.20
C LEU A 165 20.55 -16.50 -23.30
N HIS A 166 20.74 -17.34 -22.30
CA HIS A 166 20.07 -18.63 -22.24
C HIS A 166 18.54 -18.43 -22.35
N GLY A 167 17.86 -19.31 -23.10
CA GLY A 167 16.44 -19.16 -23.41
C GLY A 167 15.54 -18.96 -22.19
N HIS A 168 15.93 -19.48 -21.02
CA HIS A 168 15.22 -19.37 -19.74
C HIS A 168 15.70 -18.23 -18.83
N ALA A 169 16.53 -17.31 -19.33
CA ALA A 169 17.04 -16.22 -18.53
C ALA A 169 15.91 -15.35 -17.98
N ARG A 170 16.04 -14.93 -16.72
CA ARG A 170 15.05 -14.12 -16.00
C ARG A 170 14.52 -12.93 -16.80
N PRO A 171 15.35 -12.14 -17.53
CA PRO A 171 14.85 -11.03 -18.35
C PRO A 171 13.88 -11.46 -19.46
N LEU A 172 14.14 -12.60 -20.10
CA LEU A 172 13.29 -13.11 -21.17
C LEU A 172 11.97 -13.65 -20.61
N ARG A 173 12.03 -14.34 -19.46
CA ARG A 173 10.85 -14.88 -18.77
C ARG A 173 9.93 -13.76 -18.28
N ASP A 174 10.48 -12.77 -17.59
CA ASP A 174 9.71 -11.67 -17.02
C ASP A 174 9.04 -10.84 -18.14
N ARG A 175 9.75 -10.66 -19.28
CA ARG A 175 9.18 -10.08 -20.51
C ARG A 175 7.99 -10.91 -21.04
N ALA A 176 8.14 -12.21 -21.19
CA ALA A 176 7.06 -13.09 -21.69
C ALA A 176 5.83 -13.09 -20.77
N ILE A 177 6.04 -13.08 -19.45
CA ILE A 177 4.99 -13.00 -18.43
C ILE A 177 4.16 -11.72 -18.62
N VAL A 178 4.81 -10.56 -18.64
CA VAL A 178 4.08 -9.28 -18.70
C VAL A 178 3.37 -9.10 -20.04
N HIS A 179 3.99 -9.50 -21.15
CA HIS A 179 3.31 -9.47 -22.46
C HIS A 179 2.09 -10.38 -22.51
N THR A 180 2.17 -11.56 -21.90
CA THR A 180 1.02 -12.48 -21.79
C THR A 180 -0.08 -11.84 -20.96
N LEU A 181 0.22 -11.32 -19.76
CA LEU A 181 -0.78 -10.68 -18.90
C LEU A 181 -1.49 -9.51 -19.59
N LEU A 182 -0.72 -8.62 -20.22
CA LEU A 182 -1.28 -7.47 -20.96
C LEU A 182 -2.10 -7.87 -22.17
N GLY A 183 -1.73 -8.96 -22.85
CA GLY A 183 -2.39 -9.41 -24.08
C GLY A 183 -3.60 -10.32 -23.87
N THR A 184 -3.75 -10.92 -22.69
CA THR A 184 -4.75 -11.97 -22.43
C THR A 184 -5.68 -11.66 -21.25
N GLY A 185 -5.28 -10.77 -20.33
CA GLY A 185 -6.03 -10.52 -19.10
C GLY A 185 -6.11 -11.75 -18.18
N LEU A 186 -5.16 -12.68 -18.29
CA LEU A 186 -5.03 -13.80 -17.36
C LEU A 186 -4.76 -13.29 -15.95
N ARG A 187 -5.28 -14.02 -14.96
CA ARG A 187 -4.88 -13.77 -13.58
C ARG A 187 -3.48 -14.33 -13.35
N ARG A 188 -2.80 -13.81 -12.32
CA ARG A 188 -1.45 -14.28 -11.99
C ARG A 188 -1.45 -15.78 -11.70
N GLU A 189 -2.45 -16.26 -10.95
CA GLU A 189 -2.62 -17.67 -10.63
C GLU A 189 -2.87 -18.55 -11.85
N ASP A 190 -3.58 -18.04 -12.86
CA ASP A 190 -3.82 -18.77 -14.11
C ASP A 190 -2.50 -18.94 -14.87
N LEU A 191 -1.68 -17.88 -14.92
CA LEU A 191 -0.41 -17.91 -15.63
C LEU A 191 0.63 -18.81 -14.95
N VAL A 192 0.65 -18.85 -13.61
CA VAL A 192 1.58 -19.71 -12.86
C VAL A 192 1.29 -21.19 -13.08
N ASN A 193 0.02 -21.55 -13.26
CA ASN A 193 -0.41 -22.93 -13.48
C ASN A 193 -0.53 -23.30 -14.97
N LEU A 194 -0.14 -22.40 -15.87
CA LEU A 194 -0.23 -22.62 -17.31
C LEU A 194 0.76 -23.71 -17.75
N ASP A 195 0.25 -24.68 -18.49
CA ASP A 195 1.05 -25.75 -19.09
C ASP A 195 1.19 -25.58 -20.61
N LEU A 196 2.26 -26.13 -21.19
CA LEU A 196 2.58 -25.96 -22.61
C LEU A 196 1.57 -26.65 -23.54
N ASP A 197 0.97 -27.74 -23.08
CA ASP A 197 -0.09 -28.47 -23.79
C ASP A 197 -1.37 -27.63 -23.96
N GLN A 198 -1.58 -26.65 -23.09
CA GLN A 198 -2.69 -25.72 -23.15
C GLN A 198 -2.50 -24.64 -24.22
N ILE A 199 -1.31 -24.48 -24.78
CA ILE A 199 -0.99 -23.45 -25.78
C ILE A 199 -1.08 -24.06 -27.17
N VAL A 200 -1.89 -23.48 -28.06
CA VAL A 200 -2.03 -23.95 -29.44
C VAL A 200 -1.73 -22.80 -30.41
N PRO A 201 -0.69 -22.93 -31.27
CA PRO A 201 0.30 -24.02 -31.31
C PRO A 201 1.26 -23.97 -30.11
N ASN A 202 1.86 -25.11 -29.71
CA ASN A 202 2.69 -25.22 -28.51
C ASN A 202 4.21 -25.06 -28.76
N THR A 203 4.65 -24.89 -30.02
CA THR A 203 6.06 -24.68 -30.35
C THR A 203 6.36 -23.20 -30.60
N PRO A 204 7.54 -22.69 -30.20
CA PRO A 204 7.92 -21.29 -30.41
C PRO A 204 7.87 -20.85 -31.88
N GLU A 205 8.34 -21.69 -32.79
CA GLU A 205 8.39 -21.41 -34.23
C GLU A 205 6.96 -21.32 -34.80
N ALA A 206 6.10 -22.27 -34.45
CA ALA A 206 4.70 -22.24 -34.88
C ALA A 206 3.93 -21.08 -34.25
N LEU A 207 4.20 -20.71 -33.00
CA LEU A 207 3.59 -19.55 -32.35
C LEU A 207 3.91 -18.24 -33.09
N ARG A 208 5.17 -18.07 -33.50
CA ARG A 208 5.61 -16.89 -34.26
C ARG A 208 4.95 -16.82 -35.65
N ALA A 209 4.80 -17.98 -36.31
CA ALA A 209 4.21 -18.07 -37.65
C ALA A 209 2.65 -18.02 -37.65
N ALA A 210 2.01 -18.48 -36.57
CA ALA A 210 0.57 -18.65 -36.54
C ALA A 210 -0.17 -17.31 -36.51
N LYS A 211 -1.11 -17.10 -37.43
CA LYS A 211 -2.00 -15.91 -37.44
C LYS A 211 -2.84 -15.78 -36.17
N LYS A 212 -3.21 -16.91 -35.56
CA LYS A 212 -3.98 -17.00 -34.30
C LYS A 212 -3.34 -18.06 -33.41
N ALA A 213 -3.16 -17.73 -32.14
CA ALA A 213 -2.78 -18.69 -31.11
C ALA A 213 -3.75 -18.57 -29.93
N LYS A 214 -3.99 -19.66 -29.22
CA LYS A 214 -4.93 -19.72 -28.10
C LYS A 214 -4.34 -20.46 -26.93
N ILE A 215 -4.77 -20.08 -25.73
CA ILE A 215 -4.58 -20.82 -24.49
C ILE A 215 -5.93 -21.44 -24.15
N SER A 216 -6.03 -22.76 -24.20
CA SER A 216 -7.24 -23.52 -23.88
C SER A 216 -7.23 -24.03 -22.44
N GLY A 217 -8.41 -24.21 -21.85
CA GLY A 217 -8.54 -24.84 -20.54
C GLY A 217 -8.05 -23.98 -19.38
N VAL A 218 -8.01 -22.65 -19.53
CA VAL A 218 -7.69 -21.72 -18.44
C VAL A 218 -8.76 -21.85 -17.37
N ARG A 219 -8.40 -22.35 -16.20
CA ARG A 219 -9.34 -22.62 -15.10
C ARG A 219 -9.60 -21.34 -14.31
N GLY A 220 -10.79 -20.77 -14.47
CA GLY A 220 -11.26 -19.65 -13.67
C GLY A 220 -11.76 -20.06 -12.28
N LYS A 221 -12.18 -19.06 -11.50
CA LYS A 221 -12.85 -19.26 -10.21
C LYS A 221 -14.13 -20.09 -10.42
N GLY A 222 -14.29 -21.18 -9.68
CA GLY A 222 -15.47 -22.05 -9.75
C GLY A 222 -15.40 -23.21 -10.75
N ARG A 223 -14.20 -23.71 -11.09
CA ARG A 223 -13.97 -24.83 -12.04
C ARG A 223 -14.41 -24.56 -13.49
N THR A 224 -14.81 -23.35 -13.82
CA THR A 224 -15.10 -22.95 -15.20
C THR A 224 -13.81 -22.87 -16.02
N SER A 225 -13.82 -23.43 -17.23
CA SER A 225 -12.69 -23.34 -18.15
C SER A 225 -13.00 -22.37 -19.28
N ARG A 226 -12.02 -21.58 -19.70
CA ARG A 226 -12.15 -20.67 -20.84
C ARG A 226 -10.96 -20.77 -21.78
N THR A 227 -11.19 -20.37 -23.02
CA THR A 227 -10.14 -20.21 -24.03
C THR A 227 -9.82 -18.73 -24.18
N VAL A 228 -8.54 -18.37 -24.18
CA VAL A 228 -8.07 -16.99 -24.37
C VAL A 228 -7.15 -16.92 -25.57
N PHE A 229 -7.25 -15.86 -26.38
CA PHE A 229 -6.40 -15.68 -27.55
C PHE A 229 -5.12 -14.94 -27.19
N LEU A 230 -4.01 -15.37 -27.79
CA LEU A 230 -2.71 -14.72 -27.68
C LEU A 230 -2.56 -13.67 -28.78
N GLY A 231 -2.42 -12.41 -28.38
CA GLY A 231 -2.05 -11.31 -29.27
C GLY A 231 -0.66 -11.50 -29.88
N ALA A 232 -0.35 -10.72 -30.93
CA ALA A 232 0.93 -10.82 -31.65
C ALA A 232 2.16 -10.71 -30.73
N ASP A 233 2.09 -9.86 -29.71
CA ASP A 233 3.16 -9.67 -28.73
C ASP A 233 3.38 -10.91 -27.84
N GLY A 234 2.30 -11.63 -27.50
CA GLY A 234 2.38 -12.89 -26.74
C GLY A 234 2.88 -14.06 -27.60
N ARG A 235 2.58 -14.03 -28.91
CA ARG A 235 3.00 -15.03 -29.90
C ARG A 235 4.46 -14.95 -30.32
N THR A 236 5.01 -13.74 -30.40
CA THR A 236 6.37 -13.52 -30.92
C THR A 236 7.47 -13.68 -29.88
N ARG A 237 7.09 -13.72 -28.59
CA ARG A 237 8.01 -13.72 -27.46
C ARG A 237 7.87 -14.94 -26.51
N PRO A 238 7.59 -16.17 -26.99
CA PRO A 238 7.62 -17.33 -26.11
C PRO A 238 9.06 -17.62 -25.72
N VAL A 239 9.32 -17.61 -24.42
CA VAL A 239 10.47 -18.31 -23.84
C VAL A 239 10.15 -19.80 -23.92
N ARG A 240 11.13 -20.66 -24.26
CA ARG A 240 10.97 -22.11 -23.98
C ARG A 240 10.60 -22.21 -22.50
N LEU A 241 9.41 -22.66 -22.13
CA LEU A 241 9.08 -22.92 -20.74
C LEU A 241 9.35 -24.40 -20.51
N SER A 242 10.62 -24.81 -20.41
CA SER A 242 10.92 -26.21 -20.09
C SER A 242 10.51 -26.45 -18.64
N ARG A 243 9.49 -27.29 -18.43
CA ARG A 243 9.28 -27.92 -17.14
C ARG A 243 10.49 -28.82 -16.84
N ALA A 244 11.35 -28.37 -15.93
CA ALA A 244 12.15 -29.28 -15.11
C ALA A 244 11.27 -29.72 -13.94
N ARG A 245 10.46 -30.76 -14.16
CA ARG A 245 9.97 -31.65 -13.11
C ARG A 245 9.84 -33.04 -13.71
N ALA A 246 10.93 -33.79 -13.64
CA ALA A 246 10.85 -35.25 -13.66
C ALA A 246 10.25 -35.70 -12.31
N PRO A 247 9.44 -36.77 -12.29
CA PRO A 247 8.98 -37.36 -11.05
C PRO A 247 10.16 -38.07 -10.36
N GLY A 248 10.32 -37.79 -9.07
CA GLY A 248 11.09 -38.53 -8.10
C GLY A 248 10.30 -38.51 -6.80
#